data_AF-A0A2H0BK76-F1
#
_entry.id   AF-A0A2H0BK76-F1
#
_cell.length_a   1.000
_cell.length_b   1.000
_cell.length_c   1.000
_cell.angle_alpha   90.00
_cell.angle_beta   90.00
_cell.angle_gamma   90.00
#
_symmetry.space_group_name_H-M   'P 1'
#
loop_
_entity.id
_entity.type
_entity.pdbx_description
1 polymer ?
#
loop_
_entity_poly.entity_id
_entity_poly.type
_entity_poly.pdbx_seq_one_letter_code
_entity_poly.pdbx_strand_id
1 'polypeptide(L)' 'MARSLNKVQLIGNLTRDPELRYTPSGAAVCTLGLATNRQW' A
#
# COMPACT_ATOMS: atom_id res chain seq x y z
N MET A 1 11.34 -18.71 17.07
CA MET A 1 10.71 -17.39 17.28
C MET A 1 11.42 -16.38 16.39
N ALA A 2 10.74 -15.84 15.37
CA ALA A 2 11.33 -14.82 14.50
C ALA A 2 11.60 -13.55 15.33
N ARG A 3 12.84 -13.03 15.26
CA ARG A 3 13.34 -11.94 16.12
C ARG A 3 13.43 -10.59 15.40
N SER A 4 12.68 -10.42 14.30
CA SER A 4 12.75 -9.25 13.42
C SER A 4 11.37 -8.61 13.24
N LEU A 5 11.32 -7.27 13.25
CA LEU A 5 10.13 -6.47 13.03
C LEU A 5 10.27 -5.71 11.71
N ASN A 6 9.36 -5.97 10.77
CA ASN A 6 9.16 -5.12 9.60
C ASN A 6 7.78 -4.44 9.72
N LYS A 7 7.78 -3.14 10.05
CA LYS A 7 6.57 -2.32 10.22
C LYS A 7 6.74 -1.05 9.42
N VAL A 8 5.72 -0.72 8.61
CA VAL A 8 5.67 0.51 7.82
C VAL A 8 4.38 1.26 8.13
N GLN A 9 4.47 2.56 8.39
CA GLN A 9 3.33 3.47 8.54
C GLN A 9 3.49 4.62 7.55
N LEU A 10 2.50 4.82 6.68
CA LEU A 10 2.50 5.83 5.63
C LEU A 10 1.26 6.71 5.76
N ILE A 11 1.42 8.02 5.59
CA ILE A 11 0.35 9.01 5.54
C ILE A 11 0.62 9.92 4.34
N GLY A 12 -0.37 10.09 3.48
CA GLY A 12 -0.22 10.84 2.24
C GLY A 12 -1.51 10.87 1.44
N ASN A 13 -1.42 11.39 0.22
CA ASN A 13 -2.56 11.55 -0.68
C ASN A 13 -2.54 10.49 -1.77
N LEU A 14 -3.72 10.01 -2.20
CA LEU A 14 -3.83 9.13 -3.36
C LEU A 14 -3.49 9.90 -4.63
N THR A 15 -2.63 9.35 -5.47
CA THR A 15 -2.21 9.97 -6.74
C THR A 15 -3.09 9.59 -7.92
N ARG A 16 -3.93 8.57 -7.74
CA ARG A 16 -4.91 8.07 -8.70
C ARG A 16 -5.95 7.23 -7.96
N ASP A 17 -7.04 6.92 -8.65
CA ASP A 17 -8.06 6.02 -8.13
C ASP A 17 -7.46 4.62 -7.84
N PRO A 18 -7.93 3.93 -6.78
CA PRO A 18 -7.50 2.58 -6.46
C PRO A 18 -7.76 1.60 -7.61
N GLU A 19 -6.74 0.83 -7.99
CA GLU A 19 -6.87 -0.21 -9.00
C GLU A 19 -7.18 -1.54 -8.33
N LEU A 20 -8.45 -1.98 -8.41
CA LEU A 20 -8.89 -3.27 -7.87
C LEU A 20 -8.85 -4.36 -8.95
N ARG A 21 -8.22 -5.48 -8.63
CA ARG A 21 -8.10 -6.65 -9.50
C ARG A 21 -8.35 -7.93 -8.72
N TYR A 22 -8.67 -9.00 -9.43
CA TYR A 22 -8.79 -10.34 -8.86
C TYR A 22 -7.67 -11.22 -9.39
N THR A 23 -7.04 -11.99 -8.50
CA THR A 23 -6.10 -13.03 -8.90
C THR A 23 -6.86 -14.17 -9.60
N PRO A 24 -6.18 -15.04 -10.36
CA PRO A 24 -6.79 -16.27 -10.90
C PRO A 24 -7.39 -17.17 -9.82
N SER A 25 -6.88 -17.10 -8.59
CA SER A 25 -7.42 -17.78 -7.41
C SER A 25 -8.63 -17.08 -6.76
N GLY A 26 -9.09 -15.96 -7.32
CA GLY A 26 -10.27 -15.22 -6.84
C GLY A 26 -10.00 -14.23 -5.70
N ALA A 27 -8.75 -14.02 -5.30
CA ALA A 27 -8.42 -13.07 -4.24
C ALA A 27 -8.45 -11.63 -4.76
N ALA A 28 -9.08 -10.72 -4.02
CA ALA A 28 -9.08 -9.29 -4.32
C ALA A 28 -7.72 -8.67 -3.98
N VAL A 29 -7.14 -7.95 -4.93
CA VAL A 29 -5.87 -7.22 -4.80
C VAL A 29 -6.10 -5.78 -5.23
N CYS A 30 -5.78 -4.83 -4.34
CA CYS A 30 -5.93 -3.41 -4.60
C CYS A 30 -4.56 -2.73 -4.62
N THR A 31 -4.25 -2.02 -5.70
CA THR A 31 -3.03 -1.22 -5.82
C THR A 31 -3.35 0.25 -5.55
N LEU A 32 -2.56 0.89 -4.69
CA LEU A 32 -2.70 2.29 -4.32
C LEU A 32 -1.43 3.06 -4.70
N GLY A 33 -1.59 4.22 -5.34
CA GLY A 33 -0.52 5.20 -5.49
C GLY A 33 -0.60 6.23 -4.36
N LEU A 34 0.46 6.40 -3.56
CA LEU A 34 0.50 7.35 -2.43
C LEU A 34 1.64 8.36 -2.61
N ALA A 35 1.29 9.64 -2.56
CA ALA A 35 2.26 10.74 -2.49
C ALA A 35 2.47 11.17 -1.04
N THR A 36 3.72 11.15 -0.59
CA THR A 36 4.13 11.62 0.74
C THR A 36 5.09 12.79 0.59
N ASN A 37 4.79 13.91 1.23
CA ASN A 37 5.68 15.07 1.27
C ASN A 37 6.42 15.09 2.62
N ARG A 38 7.69 15.48 2.60
CA ARG A 38 8.47 15.76 3.82
C ARG A 38 8.87 17.24 3.76
N GLN A 39 8.46 18.01 4.76
CA GLN A 39 9.00 19.34 5.03
C GLN A 39 10.01 19.20 6.17
N TRP A 40 11.14 19.91 6.07
CA TRP A 40 12.21 19.92 7.06
C TRP A 40 12.22 21.26 7.78
#